data_AF-A0A916G9S4-F1
#
_entry.id   AF-A0A916G9S4-F1
#
_cell.length_a   1.000
_cell.length_b   1.000
_cell.length_c   1.000
_cell.angle_alpha   90.00
_cell.angle_beta   90.00
_cell.angle_gamma   90.00
#
_symmetry.space_group_name_H-M   'P 1'
#
loop_
_entity.id
_entity.type
_entity.pdbx_description
1 polymer ?
#
loop_
_entity_poly.entity_id
_entity_poly.type
_entity_poly.pdbx_seq_one_letter_code
_entity_poly.pdbx_strand_id
1 'polypeptide(L)'
;MRNPGLALLLAAACGAAQAQPSAPFPDGPRIPSLPEAAFERIDQALRDRVASADGADAQFVRGLQATMDPGARIAGYADAWRRRPDEILFLASLADACMVRAIPSWPDCAALDPVSRWAARDGGNAVPWVLLAERARQRGDLPGMRAQLAQAAASGRFDSYRERGGPAVWRVLAAAPAVAGEPEAPFASAALGAARADVATTEAATMCRRGAPGVDDEVEASCRALARTMAGRADTYAARLVGLALAWSWAPGDDERRRLSAERDRTEAASLQCGNAKLALIESLNRDAASRETSRRIQAAALDDAATKDEAAVCASLVARAREARLL
;
A
#
# COMPACT_ATOMS: atom_id res chain seq x y z
N MET A 1 17.86 -24.55 -4.24
CA MET A 1 18.04 -23.17 -4.73
C MET A 1 17.44 -22.23 -3.69
N ARG A 2 18.30 -21.54 -2.92
CA ARG A 2 17.91 -20.65 -1.81
C ARG A 2 17.38 -19.34 -2.38
N ASN A 3 16.20 -18.91 -1.95
CA ASN A 3 15.46 -17.77 -2.49
C ASN A 3 15.65 -16.55 -1.55
N PRO A 4 16.41 -15.50 -1.91
CA PRO A 4 16.75 -14.39 -0.99
C PRO A 4 15.64 -13.32 -0.87
N GLY A 5 14.38 -13.66 -1.18
CA GLY A 5 13.32 -12.69 -1.47
C GLY A 5 12.79 -11.88 -0.28
N LEU A 6 12.83 -12.40 0.95
CA LEU A 6 12.22 -11.73 2.11
C LEU A 6 13.10 -10.63 2.73
N ALA A 7 14.43 -10.80 2.72
CA ALA A 7 15.37 -9.81 3.25
C ALA A 7 15.41 -8.53 2.41
N LEU A 8 15.17 -8.64 1.09
CA LEU A 8 15.05 -7.47 0.19
C LEU A 8 13.73 -6.70 0.38
N LEU A 9 12.65 -7.37 0.79
CA LEU A 9 11.33 -6.75 0.97
C LEU A 9 11.26 -5.84 2.21
N LEU A 10 12.02 -6.16 3.27
CA LEU A 10 12.13 -5.30 4.46
C LEU A 10 12.89 -4.00 4.19
N ALA A 11 13.87 -4.00 3.28
CA ALA A 11 14.54 -2.78 2.83
C ALA A 11 13.65 -1.90 1.94
N ALA A 12 12.79 -2.52 1.11
CA ALA A 12 11.85 -1.79 0.23
C ALA A 12 10.65 -1.18 0.98
N ALA A 13 10.21 -1.79 2.09
CA ALA A 13 9.14 -1.25 2.93
C ALA A 13 9.52 0.05 3.68
N CYS A 14 10.81 0.37 3.76
CA CYS A 14 11.32 1.61 4.34
C CYS A 14 11.88 2.60 3.29
N GLY A 15 11.76 2.30 1.98
CA GLY A 15 12.42 3.09 0.94
C GLY A 15 11.74 2.98 -0.41
N ALA A 16 10.61 3.67 -0.58
CA ALA A 16 10.08 3.99 -1.90
C ALA A 16 10.29 5.49 -2.18
N ALA A 17 11.54 5.94 -2.20
CA ALA A 17 11.92 7.17 -2.87
C ALA A 17 12.17 6.82 -4.34
N GLN A 18 11.33 7.33 -5.23
CA GLN A 18 11.47 7.14 -6.67
C GLN A 18 12.85 7.60 -7.14
N ALA A 19 13.50 6.78 -7.95
CA ALA A 19 14.79 7.06 -8.55
C ALA A 19 14.72 8.27 -9.50
N GLN A 20 15.47 9.32 -9.17
CA GLN A 20 16.17 10.17 -10.13
C GLN A 20 17.62 10.36 -9.65
N PRO A 21 18.59 10.51 -10.58
CA PRO A 21 19.98 10.13 -10.33
C PRO A 21 20.78 11.22 -9.60
N SER A 22 21.85 10.76 -8.94
CA SER A 22 23.04 11.48 -8.45
C SER A 22 22.91 12.35 -7.19
N ALA A 23 23.13 11.72 -6.03
CA ALA A 23 24.15 12.12 -5.03
C ALA A 23 24.44 10.91 -4.11
N PRO A 24 25.69 10.67 -3.67
CA PRO A 24 26.00 9.58 -2.76
C PRO A 24 25.46 9.94 -1.36
N PHE A 25 24.26 9.45 -1.05
CA PHE A 25 23.76 9.50 0.32
C PHE A 25 24.64 8.56 1.17
N PRO A 26 25.12 9.00 2.34
CA PRO A 26 25.81 8.13 3.28
C PRO A 26 24.86 7.01 3.70
N ASP A 27 25.37 5.78 3.76
CA ASP A 27 24.64 4.59 4.22
C ASP A 27 23.81 4.95 5.45
N GLY A 28 22.48 5.02 5.26
CA GLY A 28 21.54 5.25 6.36
C GLY A 28 21.68 4.15 7.42
N PRO A 29 21.21 4.38 8.66
CA PRO A 29 21.28 3.38 9.72
C PRO A 29 20.70 2.05 9.22
N ARG A 30 21.54 0.99 9.23
CA ARG A 30 21.11 -0.36 8.86
C ARG A 30 19.98 -0.76 9.80
N ILE A 31 18.82 -1.09 9.25
CA ILE A 31 17.74 -1.74 9.97
C ILE A 31 18.34 -2.99 10.62
N PRO A 32 18.31 -3.13 11.96
CA PRO A 32 18.74 -4.37 12.59
C PRO A 32 17.92 -5.51 11.99
N SER A 33 18.58 -6.53 11.47
CA SER A 33 17.87 -7.71 11.03
C SER A 33 17.06 -8.25 12.21
N LEU A 34 15.76 -8.42 11.98
CA LEU A 34 14.96 -9.30 12.82
C LEU A 34 15.69 -10.65 12.89
N PRO A 35 15.58 -11.42 13.99
CA PRO A 35 16.26 -12.70 14.08
C PRO A 35 15.92 -13.55 12.84
N GLU A 36 16.89 -13.73 11.93
CA GLU A 36 16.66 -14.26 10.57
C GLU A 36 15.95 -15.61 10.62
N ALA A 37 16.32 -16.43 11.61
CA ALA A 37 15.69 -17.72 11.90
C ALA A 37 14.21 -17.63 12.30
N ALA A 38 13.75 -16.56 12.95
CA ALA A 38 12.33 -16.36 13.27
C ALA A 38 11.53 -16.04 12.01
N PHE A 39 12.07 -15.18 11.13
CA PHE A 39 11.43 -14.88 9.85
C PHE A 39 11.32 -16.08 8.94
N GLU A 40 12.37 -16.91 8.85
CA GLU A 40 12.32 -18.15 8.08
C GLU A 40 11.24 -19.11 8.61
N ARG A 41 11.10 -19.25 9.94
CA ARG A 41 10.03 -20.07 10.54
C ARG A 41 8.65 -19.50 10.26
N ILE A 42 8.47 -18.18 10.40
CA ILE A 42 7.19 -17.51 10.13
C ILE A 42 6.81 -17.63 8.65
N ASP A 43 7.75 -17.40 7.73
CA ASP A 43 7.51 -17.54 6.30
C ASP A 43 7.17 -19.00 5.93
N GLN A 44 7.90 -19.97 6.47
CA GLN A 44 7.61 -21.39 6.26
C GLN A 44 6.22 -21.75 6.80
N ALA A 45 5.89 -21.36 8.03
CA ALA A 45 4.60 -21.61 8.64
C ALA A 45 3.46 -20.91 7.87
N LEU A 46 3.70 -19.72 7.31
CA LEU A 46 2.74 -19.05 6.45
C LEU A 46 2.50 -19.84 5.17
N ARG A 47 3.57 -20.30 4.50
CA ARG A 47 3.45 -21.11 3.28
C ARG A 47 2.71 -22.42 3.54
N ASP A 48 3.03 -23.12 4.63
CA ASP A 48 2.37 -24.38 5.02
C ASP A 48 0.89 -24.14 5.34
N ARG A 49 0.60 -23.06 6.06
CA ARG A 49 -0.77 -22.66 6.38
C ARG A 49 -1.54 -22.32 5.12
N VAL A 50 -0.95 -21.54 4.22
CA VAL A 50 -1.55 -21.11 2.97
C VAL A 50 -1.77 -22.29 2.02
N ALA A 51 -0.86 -23.28 1.99
CA ALA A 51 -1.01 -24.49 1.19
C ALA A 51 -2.18 -25.37 1.66
N SER A 52 -2.45 -25.40 2.96
CA SER A 52 -3.53 -26.21 3.57
C SER A 52 -4.85 -25.47 3.76
N ALA A 53 -4.85 -24.13 3.72
CA ALA A 53 -6.04 -23.30 3.93
C ALA A 53 -6.78 -22.98 2.63
N ASP A 54 -8.09 -23.18 2.62
CA ASP A 54 -8.96 -22.79 1.50
C ASP A 54 -9.82 -21.54 1.78
N GLY A 55 -9.57 -20.83 2.87
CA GLY A 55 -10.28 -19.59 3.20
C GLY A 55 -9.93 -18.42 2.27
N ALA A 56 -10.80 -17.41 2.20
CA ALA A 56 -10.60 -16.23 1.36
C ALA A 56 -9.28 -15.48 1.69
N ASP A 57 -8.98 -15.30 2.99
CA ASP A 57 -7.74 -14.65 3.44
C ASP A 57 -6.49 -15.45 3.00
N ALA A 58 -6.55 -16.79 2.99
CA ALA A 58 -5.44 -17.62 2.52
C ALA A 58 -5.21 -17.47 1.00
N GLN A 59 -6.28 -17.42 0.19
CA GLN A 59 -6.16 -17.14 -1.25
C GLN A 59 -5.59 -15.74 -1.51
N PHE A 60 -5.97 -14.75 -0.71
CA PHE A 60 -5.38 -13.42 -0.76
C PHE A 60 -3.88 -13.47 -0.50
N VAL A 61 -3.44 -14.19 0.54
CA VAL A 61 -2.00 -14.35 0.83
C VAL A 61 -1.28 -15.12 -0.29
N ARG A 62 -1.89 -16.13 -0.94
CA ARG A 62 -1.31 -16.78 -2.14
C ARG A 62 -1.05 -15.76 -3.24
N GLY A 63 -2.03 -14.91 -3.51
CA GLY A 63 -1.91 -13.84 -4.50
C GLY A 63 -0.75 -12.88 -4.16
N LEU A 64 -0.66 -12.48 -2.89
CA LEU A 64 0.39 -11.61 -2.38
C LEU A 64 1.80 -12.22 -2.47
N GLN A 65 1.94 -13.52 -2.19
CA GLN A 65 3.22 -14.25 -2.25
C GLN A 65 3.67 -14.57 -3.68
N ALA A 66 2.77 -14.55 -4.67
CA ALA A 66 3.09 -14.73 -6.08
C ALA A 66 3.76 -13.48 -6.68
N THR A 67 4.96 -13.13 -6.20
CA THR A 67 5.68 -11.89 -6.57
C THR A 67 6.18 -11.90 -8.02
N MET A 68 6.56 -13.07 -8.54
CA MET A 68 7.17 -13.26 -9.86
C MET A 68 6.23 -13.86 -10.91
N ASP A 69 5.01 -14.24 -10.52
CA ASP A 69 4.01 -14.84 -11.40
C ASP A 69 2.71 -14.02 -11.36
N PRO A 70 2.52 -13.10 -12.34
CA PRO A 70 1.30 -12.30 -12.42
C PRO A 70 0.03 -13.14 -12.58
N GLY A 71 0.09 -14.28 -13.26
CA GLY A 71 -1.05 -15.16 -13.46
C GLY A 71 -1.50 -15.80 -12.15
N ALA A 72 -0.56 -16.37 -11.40
CA ALA A 72 -0.84 -16.94 -10.07
C ALA A 72 -1.31 -15.87 -9.07
N ARG A 73 -0.76 -14.64 -9.14
CA ARG A 73 -1.22 -13.51 -8.34
C ARG A 73 -2.69 -13.20 -8.60
N ILE A 74 -3.05 -13.01 -9.87
CA ILE A 74 -4.40 -12.67 -10.30
C ILE A 74 -5.38 -13.78 -9.90
N ALA A 75 -5.02 -15.05 -10.13
CA ALA A 75 -5.85 -16.20 -9.75
C ALA A 75 -6.10 -16.24 -8.23
N GLY A 76 -5.06 -16.04 -7.41
CA GLY A 76 -5.19 -15.99 -5.95
C GLY A 76 -6.11 -14.88 -5.45
N TYR A 77 -5.97 -13.65 -5.98
CA TYR A 77 -6.87 -12.55 -5.64
C TYR A 77 -8.30 -12.76 -6.16
N ALA A 78 -8.48 -13.36 -7.35
CA ALA A 78 -9.78 -13.71 -7.89
C ALA A 78 -10.49 -14.74 -7.01
N ASP A 79 -9.78 -15.79 -6.58
CA ASP A 79 -10.31 -16.80 -5.65
C ASP A 79 -10.66 -16.23 -4.28
N ALA A 80 -9.83 -15.32 -3.76
CA ALA A 80 -10.11 -14.60 -2.52
C ALA A 80 -11.43 -13.82 -2.61
N TRP A 81 -11.60 -13.04 -3.69
CA TRP A 81 -12.80 -12.25 -3.91
C TRP A 81 -14.04 -13.12 -4.18
N ARG A 82 -13.94 -14.19 -4.97
CA ARG A 82 -15.07 -15.11 -5.20
C ARG A 82 -15.58 -15.74 -3.90
N ARG A 83 -14.68 -16.02 -2.94
CA ARG A 83 -15.03 -16.60 -1.63
C ARG A 83 -15.59 -15.57 -0.65
N ARG A 84 -15.21 -14.30 -0.78
CA ARG A 84 -15.70 -13.19 0.06
C ARG A 84 -15.93 -11.95 -0.82
N PRO A 85 -17.03 -11.92 -1.60
CA PRO A 85 -17.25 -10.86 -2.60
C PRO A 85 -17.58 -9.52 -1.96
N ASP A 86 -17.89 -9.50 -0.66
CA ASP A 86 -18.14 -8.32 0.15
C ASP A 86 -16.86 -7.62 0.64
N GLU A 87 -15.71 -8.30 0.59
CA GLU A 87 -14.44 -7.74 1.03
C GLU A 87 -13.82 -6.82 -0.03
N ILE A 88 -13.80 -5.53 0.27
CA ILE A 88 -13.30 -4.50 -0.65
C ILE A 88 -11.79 -4.63 -0.88
N LEU A 89 -11.03 -5.09 0.12
CA LEU A 89 -9.59 -5.32 0.00
C LEU A 89 -9.27 -6.32 -1.13
N PHE A 90 -10.04 -7.40 -1.24
CA PHE A 90 -9.79 -8.44 -2.25
C PHE A 90 -10.14 -7.95 -3.65
N LEU A 91 -11.24 -7.20 -3.79
CA LEU A 91 -11.61 -6.56 -5.05
C LEU A 91 -10.56 -5.55 -5.49
N ALA A 92 -10.10 -4.70 -4.57
CA ALA A 92 -9.07 -3.70 -4.82
C ALA A 92 -7.73 -4.32 -5.21
N SER A 93 -7.30 -5.38 -4.52
CA SER A 93 -6.06 -6.10 -4.83
C SER A 93 -6.11 -6.78 -6.20
N LEU A 94 -7.26 -7.37 -6.56
CA LEU A 94 -7.48 -7.93 -7.89
C LEU A 94 -7.48 -6.82 -8.97
N ALA A 95 -8.11 -5.68 -8.69
CA ALA A 95 -8.14 -4.53 -9.57
C ALA A 95 -6.72 -4.02 -9.90
N ASP A 96 -5.87 -3.83 -8.88
CA ASP A 96 -4.47 -3.44 -9.04
C ASP A 96 -3.69 -4.48 -9.87
N ALA A 97 -3.81 -5.77 -9.54
CA ALA A 97 -3.12 -6.84 -10.27
C ALA A 97 -3.55 -6.90 -11.75
N CYS A 98 -4.82 -6.60 -12.03
CA CYS A 98 -5.38 -6.56 -13.37
C CYS A 98 -5.03 -5.30 -14.19
N MET A 99 -4.19 -4.41 -13.66
CA MET A 99 -3.62 -3.30 -14.43
C MET A 99 -2.37 -3.71 -15.23
N VAL A 100 -1.78 -4.87 -14.94
CA VAL A 100 -0.67 -5.42 -15.72
C VAL A 100 -1.15 -5.79 -17.11
N ARG A 101 -0.61 -5.14 -18.13
CA ARG A 101 -0.96 -5.40 -19.53
C ARG A 101 -0.51 -6.79 -19.97
N ALA A 102 -1.44 -7.57 -20.52
CA ALA A 102 -1.19 -8.87 -21.14
C ALA A 102 -2.00 -9.01 -22.43
N ILE A 103 -1.44 -9.70 -23.44
CA ILE A 103 -2.12 -10.01 -24.70
C ILE A 103 -1.97 -11.52 -24.95
N PRO A 104 -3.05 -12.31 -24.88
CA PRO A 104 -4.42 -11.92 -24.51
C PRO A 104 -4.53 -11.47 -23.05
N SER A 105 -5.63 -10.79 -22.69
CA SER A 105 -5.90 -10.41 -21.31
C SER A 105 -6.06 -11.64 -20.42
N TRP A 106 -5.70 -11.51 -19.14
CA TRP A 106 -5.89 -12.56 -18.16
C TRP A 106 -7.39 -12.91 -18.01
N PRO A 107 -7.78 -14.20 -18.03
CA PRO A 107 -9.20 -14.60 -18.02
C PRO A 107 -10.00 -14.01 -16.87
N ASP A 108 -9.46 -14.04 -15.64
CA ASP A 108 -10.11 -13.44 -14.47
C ASP A 108 -10.29 -11.93 -14.58
N CYS A 109 -9.29 -11.22 -15.11
CA CYS A 109 -9.38 -9.78 -15.31
C CYS A 109 -10.44 -9.39 -16.34
N ALA A 110 -10.57 -10.17 -17.41
CA ALA A 110 -11.58 -9.96 -18.45
C ALA A 110 -12.99 -10.35 -17.97
N ALA A 111 -13.12 -11.49 -17.29
CA ALA A 111 -14.42 -12.01 -16.86
C ALA A 111 -15.01 -11.23 -15.68
N LEU A 112 -14.16 -10.80 -14.73
CA LEU A 112 -14.63 -10.14 -13.52
C LEU A 112 -14.68 -8.62 -13.64
N ASP A 113 -13.90 -8.02 -14.53
CA ASP A 113 -13.72 -6.57 -14.64
C ASP A 113 -13.65 -5.84 -13.28
N PRO A 114 -12.63 -6.17 -12.46
CA PRO A 114 -12.57 -5.79 -11.06
C PRO A 114 -12.53 -4.26 -10.83
N VAL A 115 -11.90 -3.51 -11.75
CA VAL A 115 -11.79 -2.05 -11.62
C VAL A 115 -13.16 -1.39 -11.76
N SER A 116 -13.95 -1.76 -12.78
CA SER A 116 -15.31 -1.22 -12.95
C SER A 116 -16.23 -1.63 -11.81
N ARG A 117 -16.10 -2.87 -11.30
CA ARG A 117 -16.84 -3.31 -10.12
C ARG A 117 -16.46 -2.51 -8.87
N TRP A 118 -15.18 -2.18 -8.71
CA TRP A 118 -14.73 -1.34 -7.61
C TRP A 118 -15.33 0.06 -7.71
N ALA A 119 -15.25 0.70 -8.89
CA ALA A 119 -15.87 2.01 -9.13
C ALA A 119 -17.38 2.01 -8.80
N ALA A 120 -18.10 0.95 -9.18
CA ALA A 120 -19.53 0.83 -8.89
C ALA A 120 -19.82 0.65 -7.39
N ARG A 121 -18.98 -0.10 -6.67
CA ARG A 121 -19.16 -0.39 -5.24
C ARG A 121 -18.71 0.76 -4.34
N ASP A 122 -17.74 1.54 -4.80
CA ASP A 122 -17.02 2.53 -4.01
C ASP A 122 -16.83 3.83 -4.80
N GLY A 123 -17.92 4.32 -5.43
CA GLY A 123 -17.86 5.45 -6.37
C GLY A 123 -17.39 6.78 -5.77
N GLY A 124 -17.37 6.91 -4.43
CA GLY A 124 -16.82 8.08 -3.75
C GLY A 124 -15.29 8.06 -3.58
N ASN A 125 -14.63 6.98 -4.00
CA ASN A 125 -13.19 6.80 -3.94
C ASN A 125 -12.55 7.04 -5.32
N ALA A 126 -11.54 7.91 -5.36
CA ALA A 126 -10.85 8.29 -6.58
C ALA A 126 -10.05 7.14 -7.22
N VAL A 127 -9.57 6.18 -6.42
CA VAL A 127 -8.66 5.10 -6.87
C VAL A 127 -9.20 4.31 -8.06
N PRO A 128 -10.40 3.69 -8.01
CA PRO A 128 -10.92 2.93 -9.15
C PRO A 128 -11.15 3.80 -10.39
N TRP A 129 -11.51 5.08 -10.24
CA TRP A 129 -11.67 6.01 -11.36
C TRP A 129 -10.33 6.34 -12.04
N VAL A 130 -9.25 6.50 -11.27
CA VAL A 130 -7.89 6.64 -11.81
C VAL A 130 -7.49 5.40 -12.61
N LEU A 131 -7.78 4.20 -12.10
CA LEU A 131 -7.47 2.96 -12.81
C LEU A 131 -8.30 2.81 -14.11
N LEU A 132 -9.57 3.25 -14.12
CA LEU A 132 -10.38 3.29 -15.35
C LEU A 132 -9.84 4.32 -16.36
N ALA A 133 -9.41 5.48 -15.89
CA ALA A 133 -8.78 6.49 -16.73
C ALA A 133 -7.51 5.94 -17.41
N GLU A 134 -6.65 5.27 -16.64
CA GLU A 134 -5.45 4.64 -17.17
C GLU A 134 -5.77 3.55 -18.20
N ARG A 135 -6.76 2.70 -17.93
CA ARG A 135 -7.22 1.70 -18.90
C ARG A 135 -7.72 2.33 -20.20
N ALA A 136 -8.44 3.44 -20.14
CA ALA A 136 -8.89 4.17 -21.32
C ALA A 136 -7.69 4.75 -22.09
N ARG A 137 -6.73 5.36 -21.37
CA ARG A 137 -5.49 5.88 -21.95
C ARG A 137 -4.69 4.79 -22.67
N GLN A 138 -4.53 3.61 -22.07
CA GLN A 138 -3.82 2.47 -22.66
C GLN A 138 -4.45 1.96 -23.95
N ARG A 139 -5.77 2.15 -24.13
CA ARG A 139 -6.51 1.83 -25.36
C ARG A 139 -6.53 2.97 -26.39
N GLY A 140 -5.93 4.11 -26.09
CA GLY A 140 -6.01 5.32 -26.93
C GLY A 140 -7.35 6.05 -26.86
N ASP A 141 -8.20 5.71 -25.89
CA ASP A 141 -9.50 6.36 -25.65
C ASP A 141 -9.32 7.60 -24.76
N LEU A 142 -8.85 8.69 -25.37
CA LEU A 142 -8.64 9.96 -24.66
C LEU A 142 -9.95 10.55 -24.09
N PRO A 143 -11.09 10.58 -24.81
CA PRO A 143 -12.35 11.06 -24.24
C PRO A 143 -12.77 10.24 -23.00
N GLY A 144 -12.64 8.91 -23.05
CA GLY A 144 -12.88 8.05 -21.90
C GLY A 144 -11.93 8.35 -20.74
N MET A 145 -10.63 8.52 -20.99
CA MET A 145 -9.66 8.89 -19.97
C MET A 145 -10.06 10.18 -19.25
N ARG A 146 -10.44 11.23 -20.00
CA ARG A 146 -10.87 12.52 -19.43
C ARG A 146 -12.10 12.36 -18.55
N ALA A 147 -13.11 11.64 -19.04
CA ALA A 147 -14.34 11.41 -18.28
C ALA A 147 -14.07 10.70 -16.94
N GLN A 148 -13.20 9.69 -16.93
CA GLN A 148 -12.86 8.98 -15.70
C GLN A 148 -11.98 9.82 -14.76
N LEU A 149 -11.07 10.66 -15.29
CA LEU A 149 -10.32 11.62 -14.47
C LEU A 149 -11.24 12.66 -13.83
N ALA A 150 -12.29 13.12 -14.52
CA ALA A 150 -13.29 14.01 -13.95
C ALA A 150 -14.05 13.34 -12.79
N GLN A 151 -14.38 12.05 -12.89
CA GLN A 151 -14.97 11.28 -11.77
C GLN A 151 -13.99 11.14 -10.59
N ALA A 152 -12.72 10.86 -10.88
CA ALA A 152 -11.68 10.82 -9.86
C ALA A 152 -11.53 12.17 -9.14
N ALA A 153 -11.58 13.27 -9.89
CA ALA A 153 -11.52 14.64 -9.38
C ALA A 153 -12.73 15.02 -8.51
N ALA A 154 -13.91 14.49 -8.83
CA ALA A 154 -15.14 14.70 -8.06
C ALA A 154 -15.22 13.80 -6.80
N SER A 155 -14.32 12.82 -6.66
CA SER A 155 -14.32 11.89 -5.54
C SER A 155 -13.83 12.52 -4.24
N GLY A 156 -14.40 12.07 -3.12
CA GLY A 156 -14.18 12.68 -1.80
C GLY A 156 -13.00 12.13 -1.01
N ARG A 157 -12.41 11.00 -1.44
CA ARG A 157 -11.27 10.30 -0.81
C ARG A 157 -10.40 9.61 -1.86
N PHE A 158 -9.19 9.22 -1.46
CA PHE A 158 -8.27 8.39 -2.25
C PHE A 158 -7.80 7.22 -1.36
N ASP A 159 -8.48 6.07 -1.43
CA ASP A 159 -8.25 4.94 -0.52
C ASP A 159 -7.86 3.69 -1.30
N SER A 160 -6.59 3.30 -1.22
CA SER A 160 -6.07 2.09 -1.85
C SER A 160 -6.41 0.82 -1.08
N TYR A 161 -6.84 0.95 0.19
CA TYR A 161 -6.98 -0.13 1.17
C TYR A 161 -5.67 -0.87 1.48
N ARG A 162 -4.51 -0.25 1.22
CA ARG A 162 -3.20 -0.91 1.39
C ARG A 162 -2.97 -1.35 2.83
N GLU A 163 -3.30 -0.52 3.80
CA GLU A 163 -3.11 -0.82 5.23
C GLU A 163 -3.89 -2.06 5.70
N ARG A 164 -5.00 -2.41 5.03
CA ARG A 164 -5.80 -3.59 5.35
C ARG A 164 -5.13 -4.91 4.96
N GLY A 165 -4.05 -4.87 4.18
CA GLY A 165 -3.27 -6.04 3.80
C GLY A 165 -2.65 -6.77 4.99
N GLY A 166 -2.05 -6.02 5.92
CA GLY A 166 -1.41 -6.59 7.12
C GLY A 166 -2.38 -7.39 7.99
N PRO A 167 -3.56 -6.84 8.33
CA PRO A 167 -4.61 -7.55 9.05
C PRO A 167 -5.09 -8.82 8.35
N ALA A 168 -5.18 -8.82 7.01
CA ALA A 168 -5.55 -10.01 6.26
C ALA A 168 -4.48 -11.12 6.35
N VAL A 169 -3.20 -10.76 6.26
CA VAL A 169 -2.08 -11.70 6.49
C VAL A 169 -2.10 -12.21 7.94
N TRP A 170 -2.36 -11.33 8.91
CA TRP A 170 -2.39 -11.69 10.32
C TRP A 170 -3.49 -12.72 10.64
N ARG A 171 -4.68 -12.62 10.02
CA ARG A 171 -5.73 -13.64 10.20
C ARG A 171 -5.29 -15.04 9.76
N VAL A 172 -4.40 -15.13 8.77
CA VAL A 172 -3.83 -16.41 8.31
C VAL A 172 -2.73 -16.87 9.28
N LEU A 173 -1.80 -15.98 9.63
CA LEU A 173 -0.68 -16.29 10.52
C LEU A 173 -1.11 -16.63 11.95
N ALA A 174 -2.09 -15.91 12.50
CA ALA A 174 -2.63 -16.17 13.84
C ALA A 174 -3.30 -17.54 13.95
N ALA A 175 -3.72 -18.12 12.82
CA ALA A 175 -4.24 -19.48 12.74
C ALA A 175 -3.16 -20.56 12.58
N ALA A 176 -1.87 -20.20 12.63
CA ALA A 176 -0.73 -21.13 12.63
C ALA A 176 -0.11 -21.20 14.04
N PRO A 177 -0.49 -22.19 14.88
CA PRO A 177 -0.08 -22.23 16.29
C PRO A 177 1.44 -22.25 16.50
N ALA A 178 2.18 -22.81 15.54
CA ALA A 178 3.63 -22.89 15.59
C ALA A 178 4.33 -21.52 15.65
N VAL A 179 3.70 -20.46 15.12
CA VAL A 179 4.31 -19.12 14.99
C VAL A 179 3.44 -17.97 15.49
N ALA A 180 2.14 -18.18 15.74
CA ALA A 180 1.23 -17.13 16.22
C ALA A 180 1.68 -16.51 17.56
N GLY A 181 2.40 -17.30 18.38
CA GLY A 181 3.01 -16.89 19.64
C GLY A 181 4.30 -16.07 19.49
N GLU A 182 4.93 -16.09 18.31
CA GLU A 182 6.23 -15.43 18.10
C GLU A 182 6.07 -13.89 18.12
N PRO A 183 6.93 -13.16 18.85
CA PRO A 183 6.93 -11.69 18.88
C PRO A 183 7.05 -11.03 17.50
N GLU A 184 7.73 -11.69 16.56
CA GLU A 184 7.98 -11.23 15.20
C GLU A 184 6.76 -11.40 14.26
N ALA A 185 5.81 -12.29 14.58
CA ALA A 185 4.69 -12.63 13.72
C ALA A 185 3.79 -11.44 13.29
N PRO A 186 3.42 -10.49 14.19
CA PRO A 186 2.66 -9.31 13.76
C PRO A 186 3.50 -8.34 12.90
N PHE A 187 4.82 -8.30 13.06
CA PHE A 187 5.71 -7.50 12.20
C PHE A 187 5.81 -8.10 10.80
N ALA A 188 5.98 -9.42 10.71
CA ALA A 188 5.97 -10.15 9.44
C ALA A 188 4.64 -9.94 8.69
N SER A 189 3.51 -9.99 9.40
CA SER A 189 2.19 -9.76 8.82
C SER A 189 2.07 -8.35 8.22
N ALA A 190 2.47 -7.33 8.98
CA ALA A 190 2.44 -5.94 8.51
C ALA A 190 3.35 -5.73 7.28
N ALA A 191 4.58 -6.26 7.33
CA ALA A 191 5.55 -6.13 6.24
C ALA A 191 5.07 -6.82 4.95
N LEU A 192 4.53 -8.04 5.06
CA LEU A 192 3.97 -8.77 3.93
C LEU A 192 2.75 -8.04 3.35
N GLY A 193 1.82 -7.61 4.21
CA GLY A 193 0.63 -6.87 3.78
C GLY A 193 0.96 -5.57 3.05
N ALA A 194 2.00 -4.86 3.49
CA ALA A 194 2.48 -3.64 2.86
C ALA A 194 3.10 -3.88 1.46
N ALA A 195 3.45 -5.12 1.10
CA ALA A 195 3.96 -5.47 -0.24
C ALA A 195 2.89 -5.45 -1.34
N ARG A 196 1.61 -5.26 -0.97
CA ARG A 196 0.54 -5.02 -1.94
C ARG A 196 0.87 -3.80 -2.82
N ALA A 197 0.64 -3.94 -4.12
CA ALA A 197 0.83 -2.86 -5.08
C ALA A 197 -0.12 -1.69 -4.82
N ASP A 198 0.35 -0.47 -5.07
CA ASP A 198 -0.45 0.76 -5.09
C ASP A 198 -0.31 1.39 -6.49
N VAL A 199 -1.09 0.86 -7.43
CA VAL A 199 -0.96 1.21 -8.86
C VAL A 199 -1.51 2.61 -9.12
N ALA A 200 -2.67 2.94 -8.56
CA ALA A 200 -3.37 4.19 -8.83
C ALA A 200 -2.56 5.43 -8.46
N THR A 201 -1.79 5.40 -7.37
CA THR A 201 -0.89 6.53 -7.01
C THR A 201 0.10 6.83 -8.13
N THR A 202 0.71 5.79 -8.72
CA THR A 202 1.68 5.94 -9.82
C THR A 202 1.01 6.40 -11.12
N GLU A 203 -0.17 5.86 -11.42
CA GLU A 203 -0.90 6.22 -12.65
C GLU A 203 -1.46 7.65 -12.58
N ALA A 204 -1.94 8.08 -11.41
CA ALA A 204 -2.32 9.46 -11.18
C ALA A 204 -1.14 10.41 -11.43
N ALA A 205 0.04 10.10 -10.89
CA ALA A 205 1.25 10.89 -11.12
C ALA A 205 1.63 10.95 -12.61
N THR A 206 1.44 9.86 -13.34
CA THR A 206 1.77 9.77 -14.77
C THR A 206 0.80 10.57 -15.63
N MET A 207 -0.51 10.41 -15.42
CA MET A 207 -1.54 11.09 -16.20
C MET A 207 -1.62 12.58 -15.88
N CYS A 208 -1.42 12.96 -14.63
CA CYS A 208 -1.53 14.35 -14.17
C CYS A 208 -0.22 15.13 -14.18
N ARG A 209 0.83 14.56 -14.78
CA ARG A 209 2.10 15.28 -14.98
C ARG A 209 1.88 16.44 -15.95
N ARG A 210 2.39 17.61 -15.57
CA ARG A 210 2.35 18.81 -16.42
C ARG A 210 2.99 18.54 -17.79
N GLY A 211 2.28 18.89 -18.86
CA GLY A 211 2.71 18.67 -20.24
C GLY A 211 2.60 17.23 -20.73
N ALA A 212 1.94 16.32 -19.99
CA ALA A 212 1.66 14.98 -20.50
C ALA A 212 0.72 15.04 -21.72
N PRO A 213 0.88 14.14 -22.71
CA PRO A 213 0.01 14.09 -23.88
C PRO A 213 -1.46 13.92 -23.47
N GLY A 214 -2.33 14.75 -24.06
CA GLY A 214 -3.77 14.71 -23.78
C GLY A 214 -4.24 15.55 -22.59
N VAL A 215 -3.33 16.20 -21.86
CA VAL A 215 -3.64 17.17 -20.80
C VAL A 215 -3.92 18.54 -21.42
N ASP A 216 -5.20 18.85 -21.57
CA ASP A 216 -5.71 20.19 -21.89
C ASP A 216 -6.21 20.90 -20.62
N ASP A 217 -6.76 22.11 -20.75
CA ASP A 217 -7.22 22.92 -19.60
C ASP A 217 -8.26 22.20 -18.72
N GLU A 218 -9.12 21.37 -19.33
CA GLU A 218 -10.13 20.58 -18.61
C GLU A 218 -9.49 19.46 -17.78
N VAL A 219 -8.55 18.73 -18.39
CA VAL A 219 -7.78 17.69 -17.69
C VAL A 219 -6.90 18.31 -16.60
N GLU A 220 -6.33 19.49 -16.84
CA GLU A 220 -5.57 20.23 -15.83
C GLU A 220 -6.43 20.53 -14.60
N ALA A 221 -7.65 21.03 -14.78
CA ALA A 221 -8.56 21.30 -13.67
C ALA A 221 -8.89 20.03 -12.87
N SER A 222 -9.15 18.92 -13.57
CA SER A 222 -9.39 17.61 -12.95
C SER A 222 -8.17 17.11 -12.17
N CYS A 223 -6.98 17.23 -12.75
CA CYS A 223 -5.72 16.82 -12.12
C CYS A 223 -5.38 17.67 -10.90
N ARG A 224 -5.63 18.98 -10.93
CA ARG A 224 -5.49 19.86 -9.75
C ARG A 224 -6.44 19.45 -8.63
N ALA A 225 -7.69 19.10 -8.96
CA ALA A 225 -8.66 18.64 -7.97
C ALA A 225 -8.27 17.28 -7.37
N LEU A 226 -7.90 16.31 -8.20
CA LEU A 226 -7.40 15.01 -7.76
C LEU A 226 -6.15 15.16 -6.87
N ALA A 227 -5.19 16.01 -7.25
CA ALA A 227 -3.98 16.27 -6.47
C ALA A 227 -4.31 16.80 -5.05
N ARG A 228 -5.32 17.67 -4.92
CA ARG A 228 -5.80 18.15 -3.61
C ARG A 228 -6.45 17.02 -2.79
N THR A 229 -7.26 16.17 -3.43
CA THR A 229 -7.85 14.99 -2.77
C THR A 229 -6.77 14.04 -2.28
N MET A 230 -5.76 13.74 -3.10
CA MET A 230 -4.63 12.90 -2.71
C MET A 230 -3.86 13.53 -1.55
N ALA A 231 -3.49 14.82 -1.65
CA ALA A 231 -2.72 15.53 -0.63
C ALA A 231 -3.39 15.54 0.75
N GLY A 232 -4.72 15.78 0.79
CA GLY A 232 -5.44 15.96 2.05
C GLY A 232 -6.19 14.72 2.55
N ARG A 233 -6.52 13.77 1.67
CA ARG A 233 -7.49 12.69 1.95
C ARG A 233 -7.11 11.34 1.36
N ALA A 234 -5.82 11.12 1.08
CA ALA A 234 -5.35 9.79 0.78
C ALA A 234 -5.13 8.94 2.05
N ASP A 235 -5.35 7.63 1.92
CA ASP A 235 -5.17 6.65 3.00
C ASP A 235 -3.70 6.42 3.35
N THR A 236 -2.78 6.61 2.41
CA THR A 236 -1.32 6.42 2.61
C THR A 236 -0.53 7.73 2.54
N TYR A 237 0.61 7.77 3.25
CA TYR A 237 1.57 8.87 3.15
C TYR A 237 2.15 9.00 1.75
N ALA A 238 2.40 7.88 1.06
CA ALA A 238 2.93 7.89 -0.30
C ALA A 238 1.99 8.64 -1.27
N ALA A 239 0.70 8.31 -1.24
CA ALA A 239 -0.30 8.99 -2.07
C ALA A 239 -0.46 10.48 -1.69
N ARG A 240 -0.37 10.83 -0.40
CA ARG A 240 -0.37 12.24 0.05
C ARG A 240 0.80 13.02 -0.51
N LEU A 241 2.01 12.46 -0.43
CA LEU A 241 3.23 13.10 -0.95
C LEU A 241 3.18 13.28 -2.47
N VAL A 242 2.69 12.28 -3.21
CA VAL A 242 2.46 12.41 -4.66
C VAL A 242 1.42 13.49 -4.95
N GLY A 243 0.32 13.53 -4.21
CA GLY A 243 -0.70 14.59 -4.33
C GLY A 243 -0.13 15.98 -4.10
N LEU A 244 0.72 16.16 -3.08
CA LEU A 244 1.40 17.42 -2.78
C LEU A 244 2.38 17.82 -3.89
N ALA A 245 3.15 16.87 -4.42
CA ALA A 245 4.06 17.12 -5.55
C ALA A 245 3.29 17.54 -6.82
N LEU A 246 2.18 16.86 -7.13
CA LEU A 246 1.30 17.23 -8.25
C LEU A 246 0.71 18.63 -8.03
N ALA A 247 0.14 18.90 -6.86
CA ALA A 247 -0.43 20.21 -6.52
C ALA A 247 0.62 21.33 -6.63
N TRP A 248 1.86 21.07 -6.20
CA TRP A 248 2.97 22.02 -6.30
C TRP A 248 3.32 22.36 -7.75
N SER A 249 3.32 21.37 -8.65
CA SER A 249 3.63 21.57 -10.08
C SER A 249 2.62 22.47 -10.82
N TRP A 250 1.41 22.55 -10.28
CA TRP A 250 0.31 23.36 -10.81
C TRP A 250 0.09 24.66 -10.03
N ALA A 251 0.84 24.90 -8.94
CA ALA A 251 0.66 26.08 -8.11
C ALA A 251 0.93 27.39 -8.92
N PRO A 252 0.01 28.36 -8.89
CA PRO A 252 0.05 29.58 -9.71
C PRO A 252 1.04 30.63 -9.19
N GLY A 253 1.53 30.51 -7.95
CA GLY A 253 2.44 31.48 -7.35
C GLY A 253 3.19 30.96 -6.13
N ASP A 254 4.15 31.77 -5.67
CA ASP A 254 5.12 31.36 -4.65
C ASP A 254 4.51 31.15 -3.25
N ASP A 255 3.44 31.88 -2.90
CA ASP A 255 2.75 31.69 -1.62
C ASP A 255 2.11 30.30 -1.52
N GLU A 256 1.41 29.86 -2.58
CA GLU A 256 0.82 28.53 -2.60
C GLU A 256 1.90 27.44 -2.63
N ARG A 257 2.99 27.65 -3.37
CA ARG A 257 4.15 26.76 -3.33
C ARG A 257 4.75 26.64 -1.94
N ARG A 258 4.94 27.75 -1.23
CA ARG A 258 5.42 27.75 0.17
C ARG A 258 4.50 26.96 1.09
N ARG A 259 3.18 27.16 0.99
CA ARG A 259 2.18 26.42 1.77
C ARG A 259 2.26 24.91 1.49
N LEU A 260 2.32 24.52 0.22
CA LEU A 260 2.40 23.12 -0.19
C LEU A 260 3.71 22.45 0.25
N SER A 261 4.84 23.15 0.16
CA SER A 261 6.11 22.66 0.70
C SER A 261 6.04 22.44 2.21
N ALA A 262 5.45 23.37 2.96
CA ALA A 262 5.29 23.21 4.41
C ALA A 262 4.34 22.07 4.80
N GLU A 263 3.32 21.77 4.00
CA GLU A 263 2.47 20.58 4.18
C GLU A 263 3.21 19.28 3.85
N ARG A 264 4.02 19.29 2.78
CA ARG A 264 4.90 18.16 2.41
C ARG A 264 5.88 17.87 3.52
N ASP A 265 6.60 18.86 4.02
CA ASP A 265 7.60 18.68 5.07
C ASP A 265 6.95 18.14 6.37
N ARG A 266 5.72 18.57 6.69
CA ARG A 266 4.93 17.99 7.81
C ARG A 266 4.53 16.54 7.57
N THR A 267 4.11 16.22 6.35
CA THR A 267 3.72 14.85 5.96
C THR A 267 4.93 13.90 5.97
N GLU A 268 6.07 14.35 5.46
CA GLU A 268 7.35 13.64 5.51
C GLU A 268 7.79 13.42 6.96
N ALA A 269 7.73 14.45 7.80
CA ALA A 269 8.06 14.33 9.22
C ALA A 269 7.16 13.31 9.95
N ALA A 270 5.85 13.30 9.67
CA ALA A 270 4.92 12.35 10.25
C ALA A 270 5.21 10.90 9.78
N SER A 271 5.50 10.71 8.49
CA SER A 271 5.92 9.43 7.93
C SER A 271 7.21 8.92 8.57
N LEU A 272 8.23 9.78 8.70
CA LEU A 272 9.49 9.46 9.35
C LEU A 272 9.31 9.12 10.84
N GLN A 273 8.45 9.85 11.57
CA GLN A 273 8.12 9.50 12.95
C GLN A 273 7.49 8.11 13.07
N CYS A 274 6.61 7.75 12.14
CA CYS A 274 6.04 6.41 12.09
C CYS A 274 7.11 5.34 11.79
N GLY A 275 8.00 5.61 10.82
CA GLY A 275 9.14 4.74 10.51
C GLY A 275 10.05 4.52 11.72
N ASN A 276 10.42 5.60 12.41
CA ASN A 276 11.25 5.54 13.62
C ASN A 276 10.57 4.74 14.73
N ALA A 277 9.26 4.89 14.91
CA ALA A 277 8.51 4.11 15.90
C ALA A 277 8.47 2.62 15.54
N LYS A 278 8.26 2.28 14.26
CA LYS A 278 8.35 0.89 13.77
C LYS A 278 9.75 0.30 13.99
N LEU A 279 10.81 1.08 13.72
CA LEU A 279 12.20 0.67 13.94
C LEU A 279 12.50 0.45 15.43
N ALA A 280 12.07 1.36 16.32
CA ALA A 280 12.24 1.20 17.76
C ALA A 280 11.56 -0.05 18.31
N LEU A 281 10.36 -0.37 17.80
CA LEU A 281 9.66 -1.62 18.11
C LEU A 281 10.47 -2.84 17.64
N ILE A 282 11.00 -2.81 16.42
CA ILE A 282 11.83 -3.90 15.88
C ILE A 282 13.12 -4.06 16.71
N GLU A 283 13.81 -2.98 17.03
CA GLU A 283 15.02 -2.98 17.87
C GLU A 283 14.76 -3.59 19.25
N SER A 284 13.61 -3.28 19.85
CA SER A 284 13.25 -3.79 21.16
C SER A 284 13.01 -5.31 21.17
N LEU A 285 12.77 -5.94 20.01
CA LEU A 285 12.67 -7.40 19.91
C LEU A 285 14.00 -8.09 20.28
N ASN A 286 15.11 -7.39 20.12
CA ASN A 286 16.45 -7.88 20.44
C ASN A 286 16.92 -7.58 21.87
N ARG A 287 16.10 -6.92 22.71
CA ARG A 287 16.49 -6.52 24.07
C ARG A 287 16.26 -7.64 25.09
N ASP A 288 15.04 -7.74 25.61
CA ASP A 288 14.65 -8.69 26.66
C ASP A 288 13.22 -9.22 26.42
N ALA A 289 12.78 -10.20 27.20
CA ALA A 289 11.48 -10.85 27.01
C ALA A 289 10.29 -9.91 27.24
N ALA A 290 10.38 -8.96 28.18
CA ALA A 290 9.31 -8.01 28.46
C ALA A 290 9.24 -6.94 27.36
N SER A 291 10.39 -6.49 26.86
CA SER A 291 10.48 -5.60 25.69
C SER A 291 9.88 -6.26 24.44
N ARG A 292 10.21 -7.54 24.17
CA ARG A 292 9.64 -8.33 23.06
C ARG A 292 8.11 -8.39 23.12
N GLU A 293 7.57 -8.78 24.27
CA GLU A 293 6.13 -8.92 24.43
C GLU A 293 5.41 -7.56 24.35
N THR A 294 6.01 -6.50 24.87
CA THR A 294 5.47 -5.14 24.72
C THR A 294 5.37 -4.73 23.26
N SER A 295 6.43 -4.94 22.49
CA SER A 295 6.45 -4.55 21.07
C SER A 295 5.55 -5.41 20.20
N ARG A 296 5.46 -6.71 20.51
CA ARG A 296 4.46 -7.60 19.91
C ARG A 296 3.03 -7.05 20.13
N ARG A 297 2.67 -6.69 21.36
CA ARG A 297 1.33 -6.15 21.67
C ARG A 297 1.06 -4.84 20.95
N ILE A 298 2.02 -3.92 20.92
CA ILE A 298 1.88 -2.64 20.20
C ILE A 298 1.67 -2.88 18.71
N GLN A 299 2.45 -3.77 18.09
CA GLN A 299 2.34 -4.08 16.67
C GLN A 299 1.04 -4.83 16.34
N ALA A 300 0.59 -5.75 17.20
CA ALA A 300 -0.71 -6.41 17.06
C ALA A 300 -1.87 -5.40 17.13
N ALA A 301 -1.83 -4.47 18.08
CA ALA A 301 -2.82 -3.39 18.17
C ALA A 301 -2.80 -2.46 16.94
N ALA A 302 -1.63 -2.24 16.34
CA ALA A 302 -1.52 -1.48 15.09
C ALA A 302 -2.16 -2.23 13.90
N LEU A 303 -2.08 -3.56 13.86
CA LEU A 303 -2.83 -4.36 12.88
C LEU A 303 -4.34 -4.24 13.11
N ASP A 304 -4.81 -4.30 14.36
CA ASP A 304 -6.24 -4.13 14.66
C ASP A 304 -6.74 -2.74 14.23
N ASP A 305 -5.95 -1.69 14.46
CA ASP A 305 -6.23 -0.34 13.97
C ASP A 305 -6.30 -0.30 12.43
N ALA A 306 -5.33 -0.92 11.75
CA ALA A 306 -5.22 -0.94 10.29
C ALA A 306 -6.39 -1.65 9.59
N ALA A 307 -7.19 -2.45 10.32
CA ALA A 307 -8.41 -3.04 9.77
C ALA A 307 -9.49 -1.98 9.47
N THR A 308 -9.44 -0.81 10.11
CA THR A 308 -10.51 0.21 10.03
C THR A 308 -10.02 1.64 9.83
N LYS A 309 -8.74 1.93 10.06
CA LYS A 309 -8.15 3.27 10.00
C LYS A 309 -7.19 3.42 8.81
N ASP A 310 -6.92 4.67 8.42
CA ASP A 310 -5.89 5.02 7.45
C ASP A 310 -4.48 4.98 8.05
N GLU A 311 -3.45 5.03 7.21
CA GLU A 311 -2.04 4.91 7.62
C GLU A 311 -1.67 6.01 8.62
N ALA A 312 -2.14 7.24 8.41
CA ALA A 312 -1.84 8.36 9.29
C ALA A 312 -2.37 8.14 10.72
N ALA A 313 -3.61 7.66 10.85
CA ALA A 313 -4.22 7.38 12.15
C ALA A 313 -3.63 6.13 12.83
N VAL A 314 -3.29 5.09 12.06
CA VAL A 314 -2.55 3.92 12.56
C VAL A 314 -1.18 4.35 13.10
N CYS A 315 -0.44 5.14 12.33
CA CYS A 315 0.86 5.66 12.71
C CYS A 315 0.82 6.55 13.95
N ALA A 316 -0.15 7.47 14.05
CA ALA A 316 -0.31 8.30 15.24
C ALA A 316 -0.54 7.45 16.51
N SER A 317 -1.38 6.41 16.40
CA SER A 317 -1.66 5.48 17.50
C SER A 317 -0.43 4.64 17.86
N LEU A 318 0.31 4.16 16.86
CA LEU A 318 1.56 3.41 17.05
C LEU A 318 2.64 4.25 17.74
N VAL A 319 2.86 5.49 17.29
CA VAL A 319 3.82 6.43 17.90
C VAL A 319 3.44 6.73 19.36
N ALA A 320 2.16 6.96 19.64
CA ALA A 320 1.68 7.20 21.00
C ALA A 320 1.98 6.01 21.93
N ARG A 321 1.66 4.78 21.49
CA ARG A 321 1.93 3.56 22.25
C ARG A 321 3.43 3.31 22.45
N ALA A 322 4.25 3.57 21.44
CA ALA A 322 5.70 3.43 21.55
C ALA A 322 6.31 4.42 22.57
N ARG A 323 5.79 5.66 22.62
CA ARG A 323 6.19 6.64 23.65
C ARG A 323 5.75 6.24 25.05
N GLU A 324 4.51 5.77 25.21
CA GLU A 324 3.99 5.28 26.49
C GLU A 324 4.84 4.12 27.04
N ALA A 325 5.27 3.22 26.15
CA ALA A 325 6.17 2.13 26.46
C ALA A 325 7.65 2.52 26.62
N ARG A 326 8.00 3.80 26.48
CA ARG A 326 9.38 4.34 26.57
C ARG A 326 10.35 3.67 25.59
N LEU A 327 9.85 3.38 24.38
CA LEU A 327 10.65 2.86 23.27
C LEU A 327 11.18 3.98 22.36
N LEU A 328 10.58 5.18 22.46
CA LEU A 328 10.93 6.41 21.76
C LEU A 328 11.40 7.50 22.72
#